data_AF-A0A2M9ZS40-F1
#
_entry.id   AF-A0A2M9ZS40-F1
#
_cell.length_a   1.000
_cell.length_b   1.000
_cell.length_c   1.000
_cell.angle_alpha   90.00
_cell.angle_beta   90.00
_cell.angle_gamma   90.00
#
_symmetry.space_group_name_H-M   'P 1'
#
loop_
_entity.id
_entity.type
_entity.pdbx_description
1 polymer ?
#
loop_
_entity_poly.entity_id
_entity_poly.type
_entity_poly.pdbx_seq_one_letter_code
_entity_poly.pdbx_strand_id
1 'polypeptide(L)'
;MSASSRTDAHKIFADLYRKTRSPEHQQKIDEVIQKSNDIFIRIDLMKKVDEEFEAKKREESRVKTEEEGKEERPSEAKTSATKSPSKTTRKTTDPGQGFGFFANLFGGNAAINRFAKETGTVEVGFLGRNLKIHPAVERLFKALKEDQIITTLQALRLSEQQGWRHWRPIVYNIVLNFNKFFNNFISLDSLFIDEISPEIFLNRSLKMQMYYARHLSREDAKEIILTHVPELVKKDEKLALKLPSIVSGLNYGLSLESGRPKLTDAIRAFYVVSNKKVITWEEILETLNVPPIVDTKFQGSPDITKEVDSTLIKLTDDILTRMNKKEELQGLRQRYFKIDENGKISFDFLNGIVDDFFAHHMPENMQSAAFKASYKGMPHKLIYILMRDFQSCYTPILEGTVKVGSRNHSRDVLIMAPGLFKPEIEEINSLLRQLDAFNKKYPSFQYSFANFNQHSTGGVEDQIAVNLIKMLTEASAFMGKFAEKINILVENHLLAKDYETKGQLNDRVLASKEKVIDEVKILHRFIPFYDSALVTQNRLMGKTLEYAFVDMAQLLFNYAVIYKDKFTVNKLTAHRKLDVELRALKGEYERLSGKTFELPPHLLSSEEKQ
;
A
#
# COMPACT_ATOMS: atom_id res chain seq x y z
N MET A 1 14.17 -23.83 5.22
CA MET A 1 14.86 -24.29 6.45
C MET A 1 14.28 -23.52 7.62
N SER A 2 13.99 -24.18 8.74
CA SER A 2 13.46 -23.53 9.94
C SER A 2 14.58 -22.88 10.74
N ALA A 3 14.51 -21.56 10.97
CA ALA A 3 15.37 -20.87 11.93
C ALA A 3 14.89 -21.20 13.36
N SER A 4 15.32 -22.35 13.86
CA SER A 4 15.29 -22.71 15.28
C SER A 4 15.95 -21.62 16.13
N SER A 5 15.42 -21.34 17.33
CA SER A 5 16.01 -20.29 18.14
C SER A 5 17.43 -20.71 18.56
N ARG A 6 18.36 -19.75 18.52
CA ARG A 6 19.77 -19.98 18.86
C ARG A 6 19.90 -20.47 20.31
N THR A 7 18.98 -20.05 21.18
CA THR A 7 18.88 -20.44 22.59
C THR A 7 18.60 -21.94 22.77
N ASP A 8 17.64 -22.49 22.02
CA ASP A 8 17.26 -23.91 22.12
C ASP A 8 18.39 -24.83 21.63
N ALA A 9 19.09 -24.39 20.58
CA ALA A 9 20.28 -25.06 20.08
C ALA A 9 21.39 -25.11 21.13
N HIS A 10 21.66 -24.01 21.84
CA HIS A 10 22.63 -24.01 22.94
C HIS A 10 22.23 -24.95 24.09
N LYS A 11 20.92 -25.18 24.33
CA LYS A 11 20.43 -26.17 25.30
C LYS A 11 20.65 -27.61 24.82
N ILE A 12 20.19 -27.95 23.61
CA ILE A 12 20.35 -29.28 23.02
C ILE A 12 21.84 -29.67 22.91
N PHE A 13 22.69 -28.71 22.54
CA PHE A 13 24.14 -28.86 22.56
C PHE A 13 24.66 -29.19 23.97
N ALA A 14 24.28 -28.41 24.99
CA ALA A 14 24.73 -28.64 26.36
C ALA A 14 24.27 -30.00 26.93
N ASP A 15 23.07 -30.44 26.60
CA ASP A 15 22.54 -31.73 27.06
C ASP A 15 23.22 -32.92 26.35
N LEU A 16 23.48 -32.83 25.03
CA LEU A 16 24.33 -33.79 24.31
C LEU A 16 25.78 -33.79 24.82
N TYR A 17 26.28 -32.64 25.26
CA TYR A 17 27.64 -32.49 25.77
C TYR A 17 27.81 -33.15 27.15
N ARG A 18 26.80 -33.02 28.02
CA ARG A 18 26.75 -33.57 29.39
C ARG A 18 26.47 -35.08 29.46
N LYS A 19 26.01 -35.69 28.37
CA LYS A 19 25.73 -37.13 28.26
C LYS A 19 26.98 -37.96 28.62
N THR A 20 26.87 -38.86 29.60
CA THR A 20 28.01 -39.60 30.14
C THR A 20 28.60 -40.58 29.11
N ARG A 21 29.90 -40.46 28.82
CA ARG A 21 30.66 -41.27 27.86
C ARG A 21 31.98 -41.78 28.47
N SER A 22 32.69 -42.67 27.77
CA SER A 22 34.11 -42.89 28.03
C SER A 22 34.94 -41.65 27.62
N PRO A 23 36.11 -41.39 28.24
CA PRO A 23 36.89 -40.18 27.98
C PRO A 23 37.28 -39.99 26.51
N GLU A 24 37.74 -41.05 25.82
CA GLU A 24 38.12 -41.01 24.41
C GLU A 24 36.95 -40.63 23.49
N HIS A 25 35.75 -41.11 23.81
CA HIS A 25 34.55 -40.79 23.06
C HIS A 25 34.16 -39.32 23.29
N GLN A 26 34.24 -38.83 24.53
CA GLN A 26 34.04 -37.42 24.83
C GLN A 26 35.09 -36.51 24.14
N GLN A 27 36.33 -36.94 24.01
CA GLN A 27 37.38 -36.16 23.35
C GLN A 27 37.21 -36.10 21.82
N LYS A 28 36.73 -37.18 21.19
CA LYS A 28 36.29 -37.14 19.78
C LYS A 28 35.12 -36.17 19.59
N ILE A 29 34.14 -36.20 20.50
CA ILE A 29 33.04 -35.24 20.55
C ILE A 29 33.59 -33.79 20.63
N ASP A 30 34.54 -33.51 21.53
CA ASP A 30 35.19 -32.19 21.68
C ASP A 30 35.91 -31.72 20.39
N GLU A 31 36.63 -32.60 19.69
CA GLU A 31 37.26 -32.26 18.41
C GLU A 31 36.25 -31.82 17.34
N VAL A 32 35.17 -32.58 17.12
CA VAL A 32 34.22 -32.22 16.05
C VAL A 32 33.37 -31.00 16.42
N ILE A 33 33.26 -30.70 17.71
CA ILE A 33 32.75 -29.42 18.20
C ILE A 33 33.68 -28.27 17.82
N GLN A 34 35.00 -28.44 17.89
CA GLN A 34 35.96 -27.39 17.49
C GLN A 34 36.06 -27.20 15.96
N LYS A 35 35.80 -28.25 15.16
CA LYS A 35 35.84 -28.21 13.68
C LYS A 35 34.76 -27.33 13.02
N SER A 36 33.79 -26.81 13.77
CA SER A 36 32.78 -25.84 13.30
C SER A 36 32.46 -24.82 14.40
N ASN A 37 31.95 -23.63 14.05
CA ASN A 37 31.44 -22.65 15.01
C ASN A 37 29.91 -22.50 15.00
N ASP A 38 29.19 -23.24 14.15
CA ASP A 38 27.72 -23.25 14.14
C ASP A 38 27.18 -24.31 15.12
N ILE A 39 26.27 -23.88 15.99
CA ILE A 39 25.67 -24.69 17.05
C ILE A 39 24.84 -25.87 16.51
N PHE A 40 24.22 -25.75 15.33
CA PHE A 40 23.43 -26.82 14.71
C PHE A 40 24.31 -27.86 14.03
N ILE A 41 25.38 -27.41 13.35
CA ILE A 41 26.37 -28.32 12.74
C ILE A 41 27.12 -29.10 13.83
N ARG A 42 27.43 -28.46 14.96
CA ARG A 42 28.00 -29.13 16.14
C ARG A 42 27.08 -30.26 16.65
N ILE A 43 25.79 -29.97 16.85
CA ILE A 43 24.80 -30.98 17.31
C ILE A 43 24.74 -32.19 16.37
N ASP A 44 24.75 -31.97 15.05
CA ASP A 44 24.65 -33.04 14.06
C ASP A 44 25.90 -33.92 14.04
N LEU A 45 27.09 -33.29 14.04
CA LEU A 45 28.39 -33.98 14.12
C LEU A 45 28.55 -34.76 15.44
N MET A 46 28.09 -34.21 16.56
CA MET A 46 28.09 -34.91 17.86
C MET A 46 27.23 -36.18 17.84
N LYS A 47 26.02 -36.11 17.25
CA LYS A 47 25.14 -37.27 17.10
C LYS A 47 25.77 -38.35 16.22
N LYS A 48 26.41 -37.94 15.13
CA LYS A 48 27.06 -38.86 14.20
C LYS A 48 28.23 -39.63 14.84
N VAL A 49 29.03 -38.96 15.68
CA VAL A 49 30.06 -39.63 16.49
C VAL A 49 29.44 -40.57 17.54
N ASP A 50 28.35 -40.16 18.21
CA ASP A 50 27.61 -41.04 19.14
C ASP A 50 27.11 -42.32 18.44
N GLU A 51 26.62 -42.22 17.19
CA GLU A 51 26.17 -43.36 16.36
C GLU A 51 27.33 -44.24 15.87
N GLU A 52 28.40 -43.64 15.34
CA GLU A 52 29.60 -44.36 14.90
C GLU A 52 30.30 -45.08 16.07
N PHE A 53 30.29 -44.51 17.28
CA PHE A 53 30.87 -45.13 18.47
C PHE A 53 29.97 -46.24 19.06
N GLU A 54 28.64 -46.08 19.01
CA GLU A 54 27.69 -47.18 19.29
C GLU A 54 27.88 -48.36 18.33
N ALA A 55 28.12 -48.09 17.03
CA ALA A 55 28.43 -49.12 16.05
C ALA A 55 29.78 -49.81 16.35
N LYS A 56 30.88 -49.05 16.46
CA LYS A 56 32.22 -49.59 16.76
C LYS A 56 32.27 -50.35 18.08
N LYS A 57 31.56 -49.92 19.13
CA LYS A 57 31.53 -50.64 20.41
C LYS A 57 30.87 -52.03 20.30
N ARG A 58 29.99 -52.22 19.32
CA ARG A 58 29.38 -53.53 18.96
C ARG A 58 30.32 -54.39 18.08
N GLU A 59 31.43 -53.85 17.60
CA GLU A 59 32.46 -54.56 16.81
C GLU A 59 33.77 -54.80 17.59
N GLU A 60 34.36 -53.76 18.18
CA GLU A 60 35.74 -53.76 18.71
C GLU A 60 35.86 -54.29 20.14
N SER A 61 34.74 -54.57 20.81
CA SER A 61 34.71 -55.45 21.99
C SER A 61 35.14 -56.91 21.68
N ARG A 62 35.47 -57.21 20.41
CA ARG A 62 36.15 -58.42 19.95
C ARG A 62 37.69 -58.34 19.95
N VAL A 63 38.32 -57.17 20.13
CA VAL A 63 39.77 -56.98 19.86
C VAL A 63 40.48 -56.16 20.94
N LYS A 64 41.25 -56.87 21.78
CA LYS A 64 42.57 -56.57 22.41
C LYS A 64 42.87 -55.17 23.02
N THR A 65 43.65 -55.01 24.10
CA THR A 65 44.76 -55.80 24.71
C THR A 65 46.13 -55.65 24.01
N GLU A 66 46.69 -54.43 23.98
CA GLU A 66 48.15 -54.13 23.82
C GLU A 66 48.40 -52.58 24.01
N GLU A 67 49.03 -52.18 25.15
CA GLU A 67 50.19 -51.23 25.34
C GLU A 67 50.18 -49.71 24.92
N GLU A 68 51.05 -48.78 25.41
CA GLU A 68 51.51 -48.40 26.79
C GLU A 68 52.30 -47.02 26.86
N GLY A 69 52.17 -46.20 27.94
CA GLY A 69 53.05 -45.07 28.40
C GLY A 69 53.16 -43.74 27.59
N LYS A 70 53.68 -42.55 28.02
CA LYS A 70 54.21 -41.82 29.24
C LYS A 70 54.56 -40.33 28.79
N GLU A 71 55.04 -39.26 29.47
CA GLU A 71 55.15 -38.53 30.80
C GLU A 71 55.99 -37.21 30.51
N GLU A 72 56.12 -36.02 31.17
CA GLU A 72 55.70 -35.16 32.34
C GLU A 72 55.94 -33.64 31.92
N ARG A 73 55.46 -32.47 32.46
CA ARG A 73 55.37 -31.76 33.80
C ARG A 73 56.68 -31.05 34.28
N PRO A 74 56.75 -30.09 35.27
CA PRO A 74 55.72 -29.41 36.13
C PRO A 74 55.96 -27.90 36.58
N SER A 75 55.15 -27.41 37.57
CA SER A 75 55.39 -26.32 38.60
C SER A 75 55.08 -24.82 38.27
N GLU A 76 54.70 -23.89 39.18
CA GLU A 76 54.32 -23.90 40.64
C GLU A 76 53.31 -22.74 41.03
N ALA A 77 53.08 -22.41 42.33
CA ALA A 77 51.90 -21.62 42.83
C ALA A 77 52.14 -20.58 43.96
N LYS A 78 51.13 -19.72 44.30
CA LYS A 78 51.00 -18.95 45.59
C LYS A 78 49.63 -18.28 45.87
N THR A 79 49.48 -17.58 47.01
CA THR A 79 48.22 -17.29 47.75
C THR A 79 48.02 -15.83 48.20
N SER A 80 46.79 -15.44 48.60
CA SER A 80 46.47 -14.50 49.72
C SER A 80 44.94 -14.22 49.88
N ALA A 81 44.53 -13.48 50.92
CA ALA A 81 43.12 -13.15 51.26
C ALA A 81 43.04 -11.82 52.06
N THR A 82 41.83 -11.25 52.30
CA THR A 82 41.39 -10.53 53.55
C THR A 82 39.97 -9.93 53.41
N LYS A 83 39.28 -9.68 54.54
CA LYS A 83 37.93 -9.05 54.66
C LYS A 83 38.02 -7.62 55.26
N SER A 84 37.05 -6.75 54.97
CA SER A 84 36.45 -5.82 55.97
C SER A 84 35.22 -5.06 55.44
N PRO A 85 34.23 -4.70 56.29
CA PRO A 85 32.99 -3.99 55.89
C PRO A 85 32.97 -2.50 56.29
N SER A 86 31.99 -1.75 55.76
CA SER A 86 31.67 -0.36 56.15
C SER A 86 30.22 -0.21 56.68
N LYS A 87 29.87 0.97 57.21
CA LYS A 87 28.77 1.14 58.19
C LYS A 87 27.48 1.79 57.67
N THR A 88 26.39 1.33 58.31
CA THR A 88 25.12 1.99 58.63
C THR A 88 25.02 3.52 58.50
N THR A 89 23.89 3.98 57.96
CA THR A 89 23.24 5.25 58.33
C THR A 89 21.75 4.98 58.67
N ARG A 90 21.14 5.79 59.54
CA ARG A 90 19.78 5.60 60.11
C ARG A 90 18.95 6.88 60.01
N LYS A 91 17.61 6.72 60.12
CA LYS A 91 16.51 7.74 60.15
C LYS A 91 15.88 7.98 58.77
N THR A 92 14.56 8.13 58.65
CA THR A 92 13.58 8.74 59.58
C THR A 92 12.54 7.82 60.22
N THR A 93 11.90 8.33 61.27
CA THR A 93 10.67 7.84 61.90
C THR A 93 9.51 8.78 61.54
N ASP A 94 8.25 8.33 61.68
CA ASP A 94 7.28 8.88 62.66
C ASP A 94 5.95 8.09 62.65
N PRO A 95 5.03 8.25 63.63
CA PRO A 95 4.61 7.07 64.39
C PRO A 95 3.10 6.76 64.39
N GLY A 96 2.78 5.60 64.98
CA GLY A 96 1.56 5.45 65.78
C GLY A 96 0.46 4.55 65.24
N GLN A 97 0.53 3.25 65.54
CA GLN A 97 -0.46 2.66 66.45
C GLN A 97 0.11 1.41 67.13
N GLY A 98 -0.01 1.35 68.47
CA GLY A 98 0.59 0.28 69.26
C GLY A 98 -0.39 -0.84 69.59
N PHE A 99 -0.31 -1.97 68.88
CA PHE A 99 -0.72 -3.29 69.40
C PHE A 99 0.05 -4.40 68.68
N GLY A 100 0.48 -5.45 69.42
CA GLY A 100 0.87 -6.71 68.79
C GLY A 100 2.36 -7.01 68.58
N PHE A 101 3.29 -6.58 69.44
CA PHE A 101 4.68 -7.10 69.39
C PHE A 101 4.72 -8.64 69.52
N PHE A 102 3.82 -9.23 70.32
CA PHE A 102 3.60 -10.68 70.40
C PHE A 102 2.80 -11.25 69.21
N ALA A 103 1.97 -10.44 68.54
CA ALA A 103 1.25 -10.88 67.34
C ALA A 103 2.23 -11.13 66.18
N ASN A 104 3.25 -10.28 66.00
CA ASN A 104 4.31 -10.50 64.99
C ASN A 104 5.23 -11.69 65.32
N LEU A 105 5.22 -12.22 66.54
CA LEU A 105 6.03 -13.37 66.94
C LEU A 105 5.35 -14.72 66.65
N PHE A 106 4.01 -14.80 66.76
CA PHE A 106 3.25 -16.05 66.60
C PHE A 106 2.12 -16.01 65.55
N GLY A 107 1.80 -14.84 64.99
CA GLY A 107 0.79 -14.67 63.94
C GLY A 107 1.43 -14.41 62.57
N GLY A 108 1.32 -15.37 61.65
CA GLY A 108 1.65 -15.16 60.24
C GLY A 108 0.79 -14.03 59.66
N ASN A 109 1.39 -13.14 58.85
CA ASN A 109 0.77 -11.89 58.39
C ASN A 109 -0.66 -12.10 57.84
N ALA A 110 -1.66 -11.64 58.61
CA ALA A 110 -3.06 -11.95 58.36
C ALA A 110 -3.56 -11.49 56.97
N ALA A 111 -3.00 -10.40 56.43
CA ALA A 111 -3.30 -9.94 55.09
C ALA A 111 -2.80 -10.90 54.00
N ILE A 112 -1.60 -11.50 54.19
CA ILE A 112 -1.06 -12.52 53.28
C ILE A 112 -1.84 -13.83 53.39
N ASN A 113 -2.21 -14.25 54.60
CA ASN A 113 -3.05 -15.44 54.81
C ASN A 113 -4.41 -15.28 54.12
N ARG A 114 -5.00 -14.08 54.21
CA ARG A 114 -6.25 -13.72 53.53
C ARG A 114 -6.08 -13.75 52.01
N PHE A 115 -5.07 -13.05 51.46
CA PHE A 115 -4.74 -13.06 50.04
C PHE A 115 -4.54 -14.48 49.49
N ALA A 116 -3.78 -15.32 50.20
CA ALA A 116 -3.56 -16.72 49.85
C ALA A 116 -4.87 -17.53 49.78
N LYS A 117 -5.78 -17.34 50.76
CA LYS A 117 -7.08 -18.01 50.79
C LYS A 117 -8.06 -17.50 49.72
N GLU A 118 -8.03 -16.21 49.39
CA GLU A 118 -8.89 -15.59 48.38
C GLU A 118 -8.45 -15.93 46.95
N THR A 119 -7.15 -15.93 46.67
CA THR A 119 -6.60 -16.17 45.31
C THR A 119 -6.27 -17.65 45.05
N GLY A 120 -5.68 -18.35 46.02
CA GLY A 120 -5.11 -19.69 45.84
C GLY A 120 -3.72 -19.70 45.16
N THR A 121 -2.96 -18.60 45.23
CA THR A 121 -1.66 -18.46 44.54
C THR A 121 -0.42 -18.57 45.44
N VAL A 122 -0.59 -18.48 46.76
CA VAL A 122 0.50 -18.56 47.75
C VAL A 122 0.21 -19.70 48.71
N GLU A 123 1.22 -20.56 48.94
CA GLU A 123 1.21 -21.53 50.02
C GLU A 123 1.82 -20.89 51.27
N VAL A 124 1.13 -21.02 52.41
CA VAL A 124 1.48 -20.41 53.69
C VAL A 124 1.82 -21.52 54.68
N GLY A 125 3.10 -21.74 54.91
CA GLY A 125 3.61 -22.73 55.86
C GLY A 125 3.34 -22.35 57.33
N PHE A 126 3.78 -23.21 58.26
CA PHE A 126 3.51 -23.08 59.69
C PHE A 126 3.82 -21.68 60.25
N LEU A 127 2.85 -21.11 60.97
CA LEU A 127 2.85 -19.73 61.50
C LEU A 127 3.15 -18.63 60.44
N GLY A 128 2.92 -18.91 59.15
CA GLY A 128 3.14 -17.97 58.04
C GLY A 128 4.59 -17.56 57.80
N ARG A 129 5.56 -18.31 58.34
CA ARG A 129 7.00 -17.99 58.22
C ARG A 129 7.62 -18.42 56.89
N ASN A 130 7.09 -19.48 56.28
CA ASN A 130 7.49 -19.96 54.96
C ASN A 130 6.39 -19.63 53.95
N LEU A 131 6.63 -18.65 53.08
CA LEU A 131 5.77 -18.34 51.94
C LEU A 131 6.35 -18.99 50.68
N LYS A 132 5.54 -19.76 49.95
CA LYS A 132 5.88 -20.33 48.64
C LYS A 132 4.82 -19.98 47.61
N ILE A 133 5.16 -20.08 46.33
CA ILE A 133 4.17 -20.02 45.24
C ILE A 133 3.41 -21.35 45.21
N HIS A 134 2.08 -21.30 45.19
CA HIS A 134 1.24 -22.49 45.22
C HIS A 134 1.24 -23.20 43.85
N PRO A 135 1.32 -24.55 43.76
CA PRO A 135 1.39 -25.28 42.49
C PRO A 135 0.24 -25.05 41.49
N ALA A 136 -0.87 -24.43 41.91
CA ALA A 136 -1.91 -23.99 40.96
C ALA A 136 -1.45 -22.85 40.03
N VAL A 137 -0.43 -22.07 40.41
CA VAL A 137 0.18 -21.02 39.57
C VAL A 137 0.98 -21.63 38.43
N GLU A 138 1.81 -22.64 38.72
CA GLU A 138 2.58 -23.39 37.71
C GLU A 138 1.66 -23.99 36.62
N ARG A 139 0.48 -24.49 37.02
CA ARG A 139 -0.51 -25.03 36.08
C ARG A 139 -1.04 -24.02 35.07
N LEU A 140 -0.95 -22.70 35.31
CA LEU A 140 -1.27 -21.69 34.29
C LEU A 140 -0.26 -21.70 33.13
N PHE A 141 1.00 -22.00 33.40
CA PHE A 141 2.05 -22.01 32.37
C PHE A 141 2.12 -23.36 31.63
N LYS A 142 1.68 -24.45 32.27
CA LYS A 142 1.72 -25.84 31.75
C LYS A 142 0.42 -26.37 31.13
N ALA A 143 -0.62 -25.54 30.96
CA ALA A 143 -1.94 -26.02 30.52
C ALA A 143 -2.09 -26.29 29.01
N LEU A 144 -1.26 -25.66 28.16
CA LEU A 144 -1.34 -25.81 26.70
C LEU A 144 -0.44 -26.94 26.19
N LYS A 145 -0.92 -27.70 25.19
CA LYS A 145 -0.10 -28.70 24.49
C LYS A 145 0.85 -28.05 23.50
N GLU A 146 2.00 -28.70 23.24
CA GLU A 146 3.05 -28.17 22.37
C GLU A 146 2.56 -27.82 20.96
N ASP A 147 1.74 -28.65 20.29
CA ASP A 147 1.15 -28.28 18.98
C ASP A 147 0.22 -27.05 19.08
N GLN A 148 -0.57 -26.91 20.14
CA GLN A 148 -1.41 -25.72 20.33
C GLN A 148 -0.54 -24.46 20.47
N ILE A 149 0.57 -24.54 21.20
CA ILE A 149 1.55 -23.46 21.34
C ILE A 149 2.17 -23.14 19.97
N ILE A 150 2.79 -24.13 19.31
CA ILE A 150 3.49 -23.98 18.02
C ILE A 150 2.57 -23.38 16.95
N THR A 151 1.33 -23.86 16.86
CA THR A 151 0.37 -23.44 15.83
C THR A 151 -0.18 -22.05 16.09
N THR A 152 -0.48 -21.73 17.35
CA THR A 152 -0.88 -20.37 17.76
C THR A 152 0.24 -19.36 17.52
N LEU A 153 1.50 -19.72 17.80
CA LEU A 153 2.67 -18.91 17.45
C LEU A 153 2.81 -18.70 15.94
N GLN A 154 2.59 -19.73 15.13
CA GLN A 154 2.63 -19.62 13.66
C GLN A 154 1.55 -18.66 13.14
N ALA A 155 0.33 -18.73 13.68
CA ALA A 155 -0.75 -17.80 13.35
C ALA A 155 -0.47 -16.34 13.77
N LEU A 156 0.10 -16.15 14.97
CA LEU A 156 0.46 -14.82 15.47
C LEU A 156 1.67 -14.23 14.72
N ARG A 157 2.62 -15.07 14.27
CA ARG A 157 3.72 -14.66 13.39
C ARG A 157 3.25 -14.32 11.97
N LEU A 158 2.31 -15.08 11.40
CA LEU A 158 1.63 -14.71 10.15
C LEU A 158 0.94 -13.35 10.29
N SER A 159 0.29 -13.12 11.42
CA SER A 159 -0.38 -11.86 11.75
C SER A 159 0.58 -10.67 11.84
N GLU A 160 1.75 -10.84 12.47
CA GLU A 160 2.82 -9.85 12.49
C GLU A 160 3.39 -9.54 11.09
N GLN A 161 3.53 -10.56 10.23
CA GLN A 161 4.13 -10.42 8.90
C GLN A 161 3.15 -9.87 7.83
N GLN A 162 1.87 -10.25 7.88
CA GLN A 162 0.90 -9.96 6.82
C GLN A 162 -0.30 -9.11 7.27
N GLY A 163 -0.58 -9.01 8.57
CA GLY A 163 -1.77 -8.32 9.08
C GLY A 163 -1.88 -6.85 8.64
N TRP A 164 -0.75 -6.16 8.50
CA TRP A 164 -0.71 -4.77 8.01
C TRP A 164 -1.29 -4.59 6.60
N ARG A 165 -1.32 -5.65 5.78
CA ARG A 165 -1.90 -5.65 4.42
C ARG A 165 -3.44 -5.76 4.41
N HIS A 166 -4.06 -5.90 5.58
CA HIS A 166 -5.51 -6.09 5.71
C HIS A 166 -6.14 -5.24 6.82
N TRP A 167 -5.38 -4.90 7.85
CA TRP A 167 -5.90 -4.28 9.07
C TRP A 167 -5.49 -2.81 9.19
N ARG A 168 -6.28 -2.02 9.93
CA ARG A 168 -5.87 -0.67 10.38
C ARG A 168 -4.78 -0.79 11.46
N PRO A 169 -3.95 0.26 11.69
CA PRO A 169 -2.86 0.23 12.66
C PRO A 169 -3.25 -0.30 14.04
N ILE A 170 -4.41 0.12 14.58
CA ILE A 170 -4.91 -0.34 15.88
C ILE A 170 -5.10 -1.87 15.96
N VAL A 171 -5.82 -2.48 15.01
CA VAL A 171 -6.07 -3.93 15.01
C VAL A 171 -4.75 -4.70 14.92
N TYR A 172 -3.83 -4.27 14.05
CA TYR A 172 -2.50 -4.86 13.95
C TYR A 172 -1.71 -4.72 15.27
N ASN A 173 -1.74 -3.55 15.91
CA ASN A 173 -1.00 -3.29 17.14
C ASN A 173 -1.57 -4.07 18.35
N ILE A 174 -2.89 -4.28 18.42
CA ILE A 174 -3.53 -5.15 19.42
C ILE A 174 -3.08 -6.60 19.24
N VAL A 175 -3.18 -7.14 18.01
CA VAL A 175 -2.75 -8.51 17.71
C VAL A 175 -1.25 -8.68 17.93
N LEU A 176 -0.43 -7.67 17.60
CA LEU A 176 1.01 -7.68 17.84
C LEU A 176 1.37 -7.55 19.33
N ASN A 177 0.61 -6.80 20.12
CA ASN A 177 0.76 -6.76 21.57
C ASN A 177 0.46 -8.14 22.18
N PHE A 178 -0.60 -8.82 21.72
CA PHE A 178 -0.91 -10.17 22.16
C PHE A 178 0.11 -11.21 21.69
N ASN A 179 0.63 -11.11 20.45
CA ASN A 179 1.74 -11.93 19.96
C ASN A 179 2.97 -11.79 20.88
N LYS A 180 3.34 -10.56 21.22
CA LYS A 180 4.45 -10.25 22.14
C LYS A 180 4.16 -10.76 23.56
N PHE A 181 2.95 -10.60 24.09
CA PHE A 181 2.52 -11.21 25.36
C PHE A 181 2.67 -12.74 25.34
N PHE A 182 2.03 -13.42 24.39
CA PHE A 182 1.92 -14.88 24.35
C PHE A 182 3.29 -15.55 24.21
N ASN A 183 4.17 -15.01 23.36
CA ASN A 183 5.58 -15.47 23.25
C ASN A 183 6.35 -15.35 24.57
N ASN A 184 6.19 -14.23 25.29
CA ASN A 184 6.87 -14.06 26.57
C ASN A 184 6.24 -14.98 27.64
N PHE A 185 4.92 -15.13 27.66
CA PHE A 185 4.19 -16.00 28.59
C PHE A 185 4.63 -17.46 28.53
N ILE A 186 4.60 -18.10 27.36
CA ILE A 186 4.99 -19.52 27.20
C ILE A 186 6.47 -19.77 27.55
N SER A 187 7.34 -18.78 27.37
CA SER A 187 8.78 -18.93 27.69
C SER A 187 9.04 -19.12 29.20
N LEU A 188 8.09 -18.70 30.05
CA LEU A 188 8.21 -18.77 31.50
C LEU A 188 7.96 -20.17 32.06
N ASP A 189 7.38 -21.11 31.29
CA ASP A 189 7.18 -22.50 31.72
C ASP A 189 8.50 -23.15 32.18
N SER A 190 9.57 -22.92 31.40
CA SER A 190 10.92 -23.38 31.69
C SER A 190 11.44 -22.95 33.08
N LEU A 191 10.93 -21.85 33.65
CA LEU A 191 11.36 -21.33 34.96
C LEU A 191 10.80 -22.11 36.14
N PHE A 192 9.68 -22.83 35.95
CA PHE A 192 9.09 -23.66 37.00
C PHE A 192 9.78 -25.02 37.16
N ILE A 193 10.59 -25.42 36.18
CA ILE A 193 11.36 -26.69 36.21
C ILE A 193 12.56 -26.57 37.17
N ASP A 194 13.19 -25.39 37.24
CA ASP A 194 14.44 -25.15 37.98
C ASP A 194 14.22 -24.59 39.42
N GLU A 195 13.01 -24.76 40.01
CA GLU A 195 12.58 -24.17 41.31
C GLU A 195 12.98 -22.68 41.52
N ILE A 196 12.86 -21.86 40.46
CA ILE A 196 13.46 -20.51 40.42
C ILE A 196 12.86 -19.55 41.45
N SER A 197 13.72 -18.73 42.07
CA SER A 197 13.31 -17.75 43.09
C SER A 197 12.33 -16.69 42.54
N PRO A 198 11.39 -16.18 43.37
CA PRO A 198 10.41 -15.19 42.93
C PRO A 198 11.02 -13.93 42.29
N GLU A 199 12.16 -13.46 42.82
CA GLU A 199 12.90 -12.32 42.28
C GLU A 199 13.37 -12.57 40.83
N ILE A 200 13.87 -13.77 40.52
CA ILE A 200 14.32 -14.12 39.16
C ILE A 200 13.10 -14.29 38.24
N PHE A 201 11.99 -14.85 38.72
CA PHE A 201 10.74 -14.90 37.96
C PHE A 201 10.24 -13.49 37.61
N LEU A 202 10.19 -12.56 38.57
CA LEU A 202 9.77 -11.18 38.32
C LEU A 202 10.65 -10.49 37.27
N ASN A 203 11.98 -10.59 37.42
CA ASN A 203 12.93 -10.03 36.47
C ASN A 203 12.80 -10.63 35.06
N ARG A 204 12.62 -11.95 34.92
CA ARG A 204 12.44 -12.60 33.61
C ARG A 204 11.06 -12.35 32.99
N SER A 205 10.02 -12.25 33.81
CA SER A 205 8.63 -12.07 33.36
C SER A 205 8.23 -10.62 33.08
N LEU A 206 9.06 -9.62 33.43
CA LEU A 206 8.78 -8.18 33.27
C LEU A 206 8.15 -7.81 31.90
N LYS A 207 8.66 -8.39 30.81
CA LYS A 207 8.11 -8.17 29.45
C LYS A 207 6.71 -8.76 29.27
N MET A 208 6.46 -9.98 29.77
CA MET A 208 5.13 -10.59 29.80
C MET A 208 4.16 -9.69 30.56
N GLN A 209 4.55 -9.22 31.76
CA GLN A 209 3.71 -8.36 32.59
C GLN A 209 3.32 -7.06 31.89
N MET A 210 4.27 -6.36 31.25
CA MET A 210 3.99 -5.13 30.48
C MET A 210 3.02 -5.36 29.32
N TYR A 211 3.22 -6.40 28.50
CA TYR A 211 2.31 -6.68 27.39
C TYR A 211 0.93 -7.16 27.87
N TYR A 212 0.87 -7.85 29.00
CA TYR A 212 -0.38 -8.30 29.62
C TYR A 212 -1.18 -7.13 30.20
N ALA A 213 -0.53 -6.19 30.88
CA ALA A 213 -1.14 -4.94 31.34
C ALA A 213 -1.77 -4.14 30.18
N ARG A 214 -1.07 -4.01 29.04
CA ARG A 214 -1.63 -3.38 27.82
C ARG A 214 -2.80 -4.13 27.21
N HIS A 215 -2.87 -5.44 27.41
CA HIS A 215 -4.00 -6.25 26.95
C HIS A 215 -5.22 -6.04 27.86
N LEU A 216 -5.03 -6.03 29.18
CA LEU A 216 -6.09 -5.79 30.15
C LEU A 216 -6.60 -4.34 30.14
N SER A 217 -5.80 -3.36 29.69
CA SER A 217 -6.22 -1.96 29.57
C SER A 217 -7.11 -1.66 28.36
N ARG A 218 -7.58 -2.67 27.62
CA ARG A 218 -8.47 -2.52 26.45
C ARG A 218 -9.52 -3.62 26.38
N GLU A 219 -10.79 -3.25 26.59
CA GLU A 219 -11.93 -4.17 26.57
C GLU A 219 -12.14 -4.83 25.19
N ASP A 220 -11.93 -4.07 24.11
CA ASP A 220 -12.09 -4.50 22.72
C ASP A 220 -11.05 -5.54 22.26
N ALA A 221 -9.92 -5.65 22.97
CA ALA A 221 -8.78 -6.45 22.52
C ALA A 221 -9.11 -7.94 22.34
N LYS A 222 -9.97 -8.52 23.19
CA LYS A 222 -10.35 -9.94 23.11
C LYS A 222 -11.16 -10.25 21.85
N GLU A 223 -12.13 -9.39 21.52
CA GLU A 223 -12.96 -9.53 20.33
C GLU A 223 -12.12 -9.33 19.05
N ILE A 224 -11.31 -8.27 19.01
CA ILE A 224 -10.42 -7.95 17.88
C ILE A 224 -9.50 -9.12 17.52
N ILE A 225 -8.93 -9.80 18.51
CA ILE A 225 -8.02 -10.94 18.29
C ILE A 225 -8.78 -12.19 17.83
N LEU A 226 -9.94 -12.49 18.46
CA LEU A 226 -10.75 -13.67 18.11
C LEU A 226 -11.49 -13.55 16.78
N THR A 227 -11.77 -12.33 16.32
CA THR A 227 -12.30 -12.08 14.97
C THR A 227 -11.17 -12.15 13.93
N HIS A 228 -10.17 -11.27 14.03
CA HIS A 228 -9.28 -11.03 12.90
C HIS A 228 -8.15 -12.07 12.72
N VAL A 229 -7.62 -12.68 13.79
CA VAL A 229 -6.57 -13.70 13.62
C VAL A 229 -7.11 -14.94 12.91
N PRO A 230 -8.29 -15.49 13.27
CA PRO A 230 -8.96 -16.53 12.48
C PRO A 230 -9.27 -16.14 11.03
N GLU A 231 -9.70 -14.90 10.75
CA GLU A 231 -9.94 -14.42 9.38
C GLU A 231 -8.68 -14.42 8.51
N LEU A 232 -7.53 -14.06 9.08
CA LEU A 232 -6.27 -14.10 8.36
C LEU A 232 -5.76 -15.53 8.19
N VAL A 233 -5.85 -16.37 9.22
CA VAL A 233 -5.44 -17.78 9.17
C VAL A 233 -6.22 -18.58 8.12
N LYS A 234 -7.51 -18.28 7.91
CA LYS A 234 -8.33 -18.88 6.84
C LYS A 234 -7.79 -18.65 5.41
N LYS A 235 -6.87 -17.69 5.22
CA LYS A 235 -6.24 -17.39 3.92
C LYS A 235 -4.92 -18.16 3.69
N ASP A 236 -4.37 -18.80 4.71
CA ASP A 236 -3.18 -19.66 4.60
C ASP A 236 -3.62 -21.12 4.59
N GLU A 237 -3.38 -21.82 3.48
CA GLU A 237 -3.83 -23.21 3.27
C GLU A 237 -3.34 -24.19 4.36
N LYS A 238 -2.18 -23.92 4.99
CA LYS A 238 -1.52 -24.83 5.94
C LYS A 238 -2.00 -24.58 7.36
N LEU A 239 -2.22 -23.32 7.73
CA LEU A 239 -2.71 -22.92 9.05
C LEU A 239 -4.24 -23.00 9.14
N ALA A 240 -4.98 -22.85 8.03
CA ALA A 240 -6.43 -23.04 7.99
C ALA A 240 -6.85 -24.44 8.49
N LEU A 241 -6.12 -25.49 8.08
CA LEU A 241 -6.33 -26.87 8.56
C LEU A 241 -6.12 -27.03 10.08
N LYS A 242 -5.36 -26.13 10.69
CA LYS A 242 -5.03 -26.12 12.13
C LYS A 242 -5.84 -25.10 12.94
N LEU A 243 -6.81 -24.43 12.31
CA LEU A 243 -7.58 -23.35 12.93
C LEU A 243 -8.22 -23.70 14.29
N PRO A 244 -8.75 -24.92 14.55
CA PRO A 244 -9.27 -25.27 15.88
C PRO A 244 -8.18 -25.29 16.98
N SER A 245 -6.96 -25.75 16.66
CA SER A 245 -5.82 -25.76 17.60
C SER A 245 -5.39 -24.33 17.94
N ILE A 246 -5.32 -23.47 16.91
CA ILE A 246 -5.01 -22.04 17.01
C ILE A 246 -6.06 -21.31 17.85
N VAL A 247 -7.35 -21.46 17.54
CA VAL A 247 -8.45 -20.82 18.28
C VAL A 247 -8.50 -21.28 19.73
N SER A 248 -8.12 -22.52 20.03
CA SER A 248 -7.99 -23.01 21.41
C SER A 248 -6.85 -22.31 22.16
N GLY A 249 -5.66 -22.17 21.56
CA GLY A 249 -4.52 -21.46 22.15
C GLY A 249 -4.77 -19.96 22.34
N LEU A 250 -5.41 -19.30 21.36
CA LEU A 250 -5.88 -17.91 21.49
C LEU A 250 -6.84 -17.75 22.66
N ASN A 251 -7.91 -18.57 22.73
CA ASN A 251 -8.90 -18.50 23.80
C ASN A 251 -8.29 -18.74 25.19
N TYR A 252 -7.27 -19.61 25.29
CA TYR A 252 -6.55 -19.81 26.55
C TYR A 252 -5.87 -18.53 27.02
N GLY A 253 -5.00 -17.94 26.19
CA GLY A 253 -4.28 -16.70 26.54
C GLY A 253 -5.20 -15.50 26.79
N LEU A 254 -6.36 -15.46 26.14
CA LEU A 254 -7.38 -14.42 26.28
C LEU A 254 -8.38 -14.66 27.44
N SER A 255 -8.23 -15.73 28.23
CA SER A 255 -9.18 -16.08 29.31
C SER A 255 -8.49 -16.33 30.66
N LEU A 256 -7.25 -15.89 30.81
CA LEU A 256 -6.42 -16.07 32.02
C LEU A 256 -6.95 -15.32 33.26
N GLU A 257 -7.85 -14.34 33.10
CA GLU A 257 -8.56 -13.67 34.21
C GLU A 257 -9.92 -14.32 34.55
N SER A 258 -10.38 -15.28 33.73
CA SER A 258 -11.66 -15.98 33.93
C SER A 258 -11.55 -17.21 34.83
N GLY A 259 -10.32 -17.68 35.10
CA GLY A 259 -10.04 -18.84 35.93
C GLY A 259 -9.68 -18.51 37.38
N ARG A 260 -9.38 -19.55 38.16
CA ARG A 260 -8.71 -19.43 39.47
C ARG A 260 -7.53 -20.40 39.55
N PRO A 261 -6.30 -19.94 39.84
CA PRO A 261 -5.92 -18.54 39.99
C PRO A 261 -6.01 -17.74 38.68
N LYS A 262 -6.11 -16.41 38.81
CA LYS A 262 -5.96 -15.46 37.70
C LYS A 262 -4.48 -15.23 37.39
N LEU A 263 -4.14 -14.76 36.19
CA LEU A 263 -2.74 -14.39 35.89
C LEU A 263 -2.33 -13.10 36.64
N THR A 264 -3.24 -12.12 36.81
CA THR A 264 -2.99 -10.97 37.70
C THR A 264 -2.63 -11.41 39.12
N ASP A 265 -3.44 -12.27 39.73
CA ASP A 265 -3.20 -12.79 41.08
C ASP A 265 -1.95 -13.67 41.18
N ALA A 266 -1.60 -14.40 40.10
CA ALA A 266 -0.36 -15.16 40.02
C ALA A 266 0.87 -14.24 39.97
N ILE A 267 0.86 -13.18 39.15
CA ILE A 267 1.94 -12.17 39.12
C ILE A 267 2.06 -11.50 40.49
N ARG A 268 0.94 -11.08 41.08
CA ARG A 268 0.88 -10.52 42.44
C ARG A 268 1.51 -11.46 43.47
N ALA A 269 1.28 -12.78 43.38
CA ALA A 269 1.87 -13.75 44.29
C ALA A 269 3.39 -13.70 44.33
N PHE A 270 4.05 -13.57 43.18
CA PHE A 270 5.51 -13.42 43.11
C PHE A 270 5.98 -12.13 43.79
N TYR A 271 5.29 -11.01 43.59
CA TYR A 271 5.54 -9.76 44.32
C TYR A 271 5.31 -9.90 45.84
N VAL A 272 4.25 -10.59 46.27
CA VAL A 272 3.93 -10.81 47.70
C VAL A 272 4.96 -11.70 48.39
N VAL A 273 5.43 -12.79 47.75
CA VAL A 273 6.47 -13.66 48.31
C VAL A 273 7.83 -12.96 48.33
N SER A 274 8.19 -12.24 47.27
CA SER A 274 9.42 -11.44 47.18
C SER A 274 9.48 -10.35 48.27
N ASN A 275 8.44 -9.51 48.34
CA ASN A 275 8.46 -8.29 49.15
C ASN A 275 7.86 -8.48 50.56
N LYS A 276 7.30 -9.65 50.86
CA LYS A 276 6.68 -10.04 52.16
C LYS A 276 5.59 -9.08 52.64
N LYS A 277 4.98 -8.35 51.70
CA LYS A 277 3.86 -7.40 51.84
C LYS A 277 2.80 -7.79 50.81
N VAL A 278 1.51 -7.66 51.13
CA VAL A 278 0.45 -7.72 50.11
C VAL A 278 0.60 -6.51 49.18
N ILE A 279 0.50 -6.76 47.87
CA ILE A 279 0.61 -5.76 46.81
C ILE A 279 -0.63 -5.89 45.89
N THR A 280 -1.14 -4.76 45.46
CA THR A 280 -2.31 -4.61 44.55
C THR A 280 -1.90 -4.81 43.09
N TRP A 281 -2.84 -4.80 42.14
CA TRP A 281 -2.47 -4.80 40.72
C TRP A 281 -2.05 -3.39 40.29
N GLU A 282 -2.66 -2.39 40.90
CA GLU A 282 -2.50 -0.97 40.67
C GLU A 282 -1.07 -0.50 41.05
N GLU A 283 -0.57 -0.88 42.24
CA GLU A 283 0.84 -0.67 42.63
C GLU A 283 1.85 -1.29 41.63
N ILE A 284 1.48 -2.39 40.98
CA ILE A 284 2.31 -3.04 39.95
C ILE A 284 2.23 -2.26 38.64
N LEU A 285 1.05 -1.81 38.21
CA LEU A 285 0.87 -0.99 37.00
C LEU A 285 1.64 0.35 37.09
N GLU A 286 1.61 1.01 38.25
CA GLU A 286 2.42 2.20 38.54
C GLU A 286 3.92 1.90 38.41
N THR A 287 4.38 0.80 39.03
CA THR A 287 5.79 0.35 38.97
C THR A 287 6.24 0.00 37.55
N LEU A 288 5.35 -0.56 36.73
CA LEU A 288 5.64 -0.96 35.34
C LEU A 288 5.58 0.21 34.35
N ASN A 289 4.98 1.36 34.72
CA ASN A 289 4.79 2.55 33.88
C ASN A 289 4.40 2.21 32.42
N VAL A 290 3.27 1.49 32.27
CA VAL A 290 2.89 0.85 31.01
C VAL A 290 2.25 1.85 30.04
N PRO A 291 2.90 2.25 28.93
CA PRO A 291 2.27 3.13 27.96
C PRO A 291 1.18 2.37 27.17
N PRO A 292 0.14 3.05 26.68
CA PRO A 292 -0.96 2.45 25.95
C PRO A 292 -0.52 1.87 24.59
N ILE A 293 -1.40 1.07 23.99
CA ILE A 293 -1.31 0.69 22.58
C ILE A 293 -1.54 1.95 21.73
N VAL A 294 -0.83 2.08 20.60
CA VAL A 294 -0.97 3.23 19.68
C VAL A 294 -1.95 2.89 18.57
N ASP A 295 -2.94 3.75 18.36
CA ASP A 295 -4.03 3.49 17.40
C ASP A 295 -3.72 3.98 15.97
N THR A 296 -2.71 4.84 15.80
CA THR A 296 -2.47 5.64 14.57
C THR A 296 -1.28 5.22 13.70
N LYS A 297 -0.31 4.43 14.20
CA LYS A 297 0.85 3.96 13.43
C LYS A 297 1.20 2.51 13.78
N PHE A 298 1.49 1.69 12.77
CA PHE A 298 1.95 0.31 12.94
C PHE A 298 3.25 0.23 13.78
N GLN A 299 3.27 -0.63 14.80
CA GLN A 299 4.42 -0.90 15.69
C GLN A 299 5.12 -2.24 15.37
N GLY A 300 5.16 -2.59 14.09
CA GLY A 300 5.79 -3.81 13.57
C GLY A 300 7.32 -3.78 13.62
N SER A 301 7.97 -4.70 12.90
CA SER A 301 9.42 -4.62 12.70
C SER A 301 9.82 -3.39 11.87
N PRO A 302 11.10 -2.98 11.85
CA PRO A 302 11.57 -1.92 10.98
C PRO A 302 11.27 -2.18 9.50
N ASP A 303 11.25 -3.45 9.07
CA ASP A 303 11.03 -3.82 7.68
C ASP A 303 9.54 -3.78 7.30
N ILE A 304 8.64 -4.19 8.20
CA ILE A 304 7.19 -3.97 8.04
C ILE A 304 6.89 -2.47 8.00
N THR A 305 7.58 -1.67 8.82
CA THR A 305 7.40 -0.20 8.82
C THR A 305 7.82 0.41 7.47
N LYS A 306 8.97 -0.01 6.91
CA LYS A 306 9.41 0.39 5.55
C LYS A 306 8.45 -0.08 4.45
N GLU A 307 7.89 -1.29 4.53
CA GLU A 307 6.91 -1.79 3.55
C GLU A 307 5.62 -0.96 3.59
N VAL A 308 5.13 -0.57 4.77
CA VAL A 308 4.00 0.36 4.93
C VAL A 308 4.35 1.74 4.34
N ASP A 309 5.46 2.34 4.77
CA ASP A 309 5.86 3.70 4.35
C ASP A 309 6.08 3.76 2.82
N SER A 310 6.69 2.72 2.21
CA SER A 310 6.84 2.61 0.75
C SER A 310 5.51 2.39 0.03
N THR A 311 4.54 1.72 0.65
CA THR A 311 3.19 1.53 0.10
C THR A 311 2.39 2.84 0.14
N LEU A 312 2.50 3.63 1.22
CA LEU A 312 1.88 4.94 1.34
C LEU A 312 2.41 5.95 0.31
N ILE A 313 3.71 5.93 0.01
CA ILE A 313 4.30 6.74 -1.07
C ILE A 313 3.67 6.35 -2.42
N LYS A 314 3.67 5.06 -2.78
CA LYS A 314 3.08 4.59 -4.06
C LYS A 314 1.59 4.93 -4.17
N LEU A 315 0.82 4.76 -3.10
CA LEU A 315 -0.59 5.16 -3.07
C LEU A 315 -0.76 6.67 -3.27
N THR A 316 0.15 7.49 -2.74
CA THR A 316 0.15 8.94 -2.98
C THR A 316 0.39 9.25 -4.46
N ASP A 317 1.43 8.66 -5.06
CA ASP A 317 1.76 8.84 -6.47
C ASP A 317 0.62 8.36 -7.41
N ASP A 318 -0.01 7.22 -7.09
CA ASP A 318 -1.17 6.69 -7.81
C ASP A 318 -2.39 7.60 -7.67
N ILE A 319 -2.72 8.09 -6.46
CA ILE A 319 -3.85 9.01 -6.24
C ILE A 319 -3.65 10.31 -7.04
N LEU A 320 -2.46 10.90 -6.96
CA LEU A 320 -2.13 12.13 -7.71
C LEU A 320 -2.21 11.91 -9.22
N THR A 321 -1.61 10.82 -9.73
CA THR A 321 -1.68 10.45 -11.15
C THR A 321 -3.13 10.30 -11.63
N ARG A 322 -4.02 9.75 -10.80
CA ARG A 322 -5.46 9.59 -11.12
C ARG A 322 -6.27 10.87 -10.93
N MET A 323 -5.87 11.77 -10.03
CA MET A 323 -6.47 13.10 -9.89
C MET A 323 -6.13 13.99 -11.09
N ASN A 324 -4.85 14.12 -11.44
CA ASN A 324 -4.40 14.90 -12.60
C ASN A 324 -5.08 14.39 -13.88
N LYS A 325 -5.12 13.07 -14.10
CA LYS A 325 -5.80 12.47 -15.25
C LYS A 325 -7.32 12.70 -15.25
N LYS A 326 -7.97 12.82 -14.09
CA LYS A 326 -9.39 13.19 -14.01
C LYS A 326 -9.59 14.66 -14.41
N GLU A 327 -8.70 15.54 -13.97
CA GLU A 327 -8.71 16.97 -14.29
C GLU A 327 -8.46 17.21 -15.78
N GLU A 328 -7.45 16.57 -16.39
CA GLU A 328 -7.20 16.58 -17.84
C GLU A 328 -8.48 16.23 -18.64
N LEU A 329 -9.19 15.19 -18.23
CA LEU A 329 -10.44 14.76 -18.88
C LEU A 329 -11.59 15.73 -18.65
N GLN A 330 -11.65 16.37 -17.48
CA GLN A 330 -12.65 17.40 -17.18
C GLN A 330 -12.38 18.67 -18.01
N GLY A 331 -11.13 19.13 -18.11
CA GLY A 331 -10.73 20.26 -18.94
C GLY A 331 -10.99 20.02 -20.42
N LEU A 332 -10.60 18.86 -20.95
CA LEU A 332 -10.90 18.43 -22.32
C LEU A 332 -12.42 18.39 -22.59
N ARG A 333 -13.21 17.87 -21.65
CA ARG A 333 -14.67 17.83 -21.74
C ARG A 333 -15.26 19.24 -21.75
N GLN A 334 -14.86 20.11 -20.83
CA GLN A 334 -15.38 21.48 -20.71
C GLN A 334 -14.98 22.38 -21.88
N ARG A 335 -13.75 22.24 -22.40
CA ARG A 335 -13.21 23.10 -23.46
C ARG A 335 -13.79 22.80 -24.84
N TYR A 336 -14.03 21.52 -25.16
CA TYR A 336 -14.38 21.09 -26.53
C TYR A 336 -15.80 20.57 -26.70
N PHE A 337 -16.55 20.29 -25.63
CA PHE A 337 -17.87 19.67 -25.74
C PHE A 337 -18.95 20.47 -25.03
N LYS A 338 -19.86 21.07 -25.82
CA LYS A 338 -21.14 21.56 -25.30
C LYS A 338 -21.98 20.35 -24.90
N ILE A 339 -22.36 20.27 -23.64
CA ILE A 339 -23.11 19.15 -23.09
C ILE A 339 -24.39 19.66 -22.46
N ASP A 340 -25.51 19.02 -22.79
CA ASP A 340 -26.84 19.39 -22.28
C ASP A 340 -27.05 18.93 -20.82
N GLU A 341 -28.16 19.37 -20.23
CA GLU A 341 -28.56 19.01 -18.86
C GLU A 341 -28.77 17.50 -18.67
N ASN A 342 -29.01 16.75 -19.76
CA ASN A 342 -29.13 15.30 -19.78
C ASN A 342 -27.78 14.56 -19.92
N GLY A 343 -26.66 15.30 -20.01
CA GLY A 343 -25.31 14.76 -20.16
C GLY A 343 -24.94 14.30 -21.58
N LYS A 344 -25.72 14.69 -22.61
CA LYS A 344 -25.45 14.42 -24.03
C LYS A 344 -24.67 15.56 -24.66
N ILE A 345 -23.83 15.24 -25.64
CA ILE A 345 -23.09 16.25 -26.42
C ILE A 345 -24.04 16.88 -27.46
N SER A 346 -24.09 18.22 -27.49
CA SER A 346 -24.74 18.99 -28.54
C SER A 346 -23.83 19.12 -29.76
N PHE A 347 -24.43 18.94 -30.94
CA PHE A 347 -23.76 19.12 -32.24
C PHE A 347 -24.33 20.32 -33.02
N ASP A 348 -24.94 21.29 -32.34
CA ASP A 348 -25.63 22.42 -32.99
C ASP A 348 -24.69 23.29 -33.85
N PHE A 349 -23.39 23.26 -33.56
CA PHE A 349 -22.35 23.93 -34.33
C PHE A 349 -22.26 23.41 -35.78
N LEU A 350 -22.68 22.17 -36.05
CA LEU A 350 -22.74 21.59 -37.41
C LEU A 350 -23.65 22.39 -38.34
N ASN A 351 -24.62 23.13 -37.80
CA ASN A 351 -25.45 24.02 -38.60
C ASN A 351 -24.60 25.11 -39.23
N GLY A 352 -23.88 25.91 -38.43
CA GLY A 352 -23.02 26.99 -38.93
C GLY A 352 -21.98 26.51 -39.96
N ILE A 353 -21.40 25.33 -39.78
CA ILE A 353 -20.42 24.78 -40.73
C ILE A 353 -21.06 24.37 -42.05
N VAL A 354 -22.17 23.63 -42.02
CA VAL A 354 -22.85 23.21 -43.25
C VAL A 354 -23.45 24.43 -43.96
N ASP A 355 -23.97 25.41 -43.22
CA ASP A 355 -24.54 26.62 -43.79
C ASP A 355 -23.47 27.54 -44.43
N ASP A 356 -22.29 27.72 -43.80
CA ASP A 356 -21.13 28.45 -44.36
C ASP A 356 -20.55 27.73 -45.59
N PHE A 357 -20.37 26.40 -45.52
CA PHE A 357 -19.86 25.61 -46.63
C PHE A 357 -20.79 25.66 -47.86
N PHE A 358 -22.10 25.54 -47.66
CA PHE A 358 -23.06 25.64 -48.77
C PHE A 358 -23.12 27.04 -49.37
N ALA A 359 -22.93 28.11 -48.58
CA ALA A 359 -22.91 29.48 -49.10
C ALA A 359 -21.71 29.74 -50.03
N HIS A 360 -20.54 29.20 -49.71
CA HIS A 360 -19.29 29.47 -50.43
C HIS A 360 -18.91 28.42 -51.50
N HIS A 361 -19.47 27.21 -51.44
CA HIS A 361 -19.05 26.09 -52.30
C HIS A 361 -20.17 25.35 -53.04
N MET A 362 -21.44 25.75 -52.88
CA MET A 362 -22.58 25.12 -53.57
C MET A 362 -23.46 26.17 -54.29
N PRO A 363 -23.94 25.90 -55.52
CA PRO A 363 -24.84 26.80 -56.25
C PRO A 363 -26.13 27.07 -55.47
N GLU A 364 -26.72 28.26 -55.65
CA GLU A 364 -27.89 28.73 -54.89
C GLU A 364 -29.07 27.74 -54.91
N ASN A 365 -29.33 27.08 -56.04
CA ASN A 365 -30.40 26.09 -56.17
C ASN A 365 -30.21 24.83 -55.30
N MET A 366 -29.01 24.59 -54.77
CA MET A 366 -28.70 23.52 -53.82
C MET A 366 -28.68 23.98 -52.35
N GLN A 367 -28.85 25.28 -52.07
CA GLN A 367 -28.76 25.82 -50.70
C GLN A 367 -30.03 25.63 -49.85
N SER A 368 -31.06 24.95 -50.37
CA SER A 368 -32.34 24.74 -49.67
C SER A 368 -32.20 23.92 -48.39
N ALA A 369 -33.03 24.23 -47.39
CA ALA A 369 -32.97 23.59 -46.07
C ALA A 369 -33.14 22.06 -46.14
N ALA A 370 -34.02 21.56 -47.02
CA ALA A 370 -34.21 20.12 -47.23
C ALA A 370 -32.96 19.44 -47.82
N PHE A 371 -32.27 20.09 -48.76
CA PHE A 371 -31.05 19.56 -49.35
C PHE A 371 -29.90 19.54 -48.33
N LYS A 372 -29.71 20.63 -47.59
CA LYS A 372 -28.77 20.70 -46.44
C LYS A 372 -29.06 19.64 -45.38
N ALA A 373 -30.33 19.40 -45.04
CA ALA A 373 -30.74 18.35 -44.11
C ALA A 373 -30.40 16.94 -44.62
N SER A 374 -30.53 16.68 -45.93
CA SER A 374 -30.15 15.39 -46.53
C SER A 374 -28.66 15.08 -46.40
N TYR A 375 -27.79 16.09 -46.46
CA TYR A 375 -26.36 15.92 -46.19
C TYR A 375 -26.08 15.70 -44.70
N LYS A 376 -26.73 16.49 -43.80
CA LYS A 376 -26.63 16.31 -42.34
C LYS A 376 -27.10 14.91 -41.89
N GLY A 377 -28.11 14.32 -42.53
CA GLY A 377 -28.66 13.00 -42.19
C GLY A 377 -27.86 11.79 -42.69
N MET A 378 -26.91 11.97 -43.61
CA MET A 378 -26.15 10.88 -44.24
C MET A 378 -24.66 10.93 -43.83
N PRO A 379 -24.13 9.93 -43.08
CA PRO A 379 -22.79 9.98 -42.50
C PRO A 379 -21.67 10.26 -43.53
N HIS A 380 -21.79 9.71 -44.74
CA HIS A 380 -20.81 9.85 -45.82
C HIS A 380 -20.84 11.21 -46.54
N LYS A 381 -22.00 11.89 -46.54
CA LYS A 381 -22.16 13.24 -47.09
C LYS A 381 -21.74 14.30 -46.07
N LEU A 382 -22.08 14.11 -44.80
CA LEU A 382 -21.68 15.00 -43.72
C LEU A 382 -20.14 15.01 -43.57
N ILE A 383 -19.48 13.85 -43.45
CA ILE A 383 -18.02 13.82 -43.24
C ILE A 383 -17.24 14.45 -44.40
N TYR A 384 -17.73 14.29 -45.64
CA TYR A 384 -17.15 14.94 -46.81
C TYR A 384 -17.18 16.47 -46.70
N ILE A 385 -18.33 17.06 -46.31
CA ILE A 385 -18.42 18.51 -46.04
C ILE A 385 -17.48 18.91 -44.92
N LEU A 386 -17.52 18.22 -43.78
CA LEU A 386 -16.74 18.57 -42.59
C LEU A 386 -15.22 18.53 -42.85
N MET A 387 -14.76 17.58 -43.68
CA MET A 387 -13.36 17.52 -44.11
C MET A 387 -12.99 18.58 -45.17
N ARG A 388 -13.94 19.00 -46.02
CA ARG A 388 -13.73 20.10 -46.99
C ARG A 388 -13.69 21.47 -46.31
N ASP A 389 -14.59 21.73 -45.36
CA ASP A 389 -14.54 22.90 -44.47
C ASP A 389 -13.23 22.94 -43.68
N PHE A 390 -12.83 21.81 -43.08
CA PHE A 390 -11.57 21.74 -42.35
C PHE A 390 -10.37 22.06 -43.25
N GLN A 391 -10.35 21.52 -44.48
CA GLN A 391 -9.32 21.81 -45.48
C GLN A 391 -9.29 23.28 -45.90
N SER A 392 -10.44 23.92 -46.14
CA SER A 392 -10.50 25.34 -46.56
C SER A 392 -10.23 26.32 -45.41
N CYS A 393 -10.48 25.92 -44.17
CA CYS A 393 -10.23 26.74 -42.98
C CYS A 393 -8.81 26.60 -42.42
N TYR A 394 -8.33 25.36 -42.21
CA TYR A 394 -7.20 25.10 -41.33
C TYR A 394 -5.91 24.66 -42.03
N THR A 395 -5.96 24.05 -43.23
CA THR A 395 -4.73 23.70 -43.98
C THR A 395 -3.78 24.89 -44.18
N PRO A 396 -4.25 26.14 -44.46
CA PRO A 396 -3.36 27.31 -44.53
C PRO A 396 -2.56 27.57 -43.23
N ILE A 397 -3.15 27.34 -42.05
CA ILE A 397 -2.48 27.53 -40.75
C ILE A 397 -1.41 26.44 -40.50
N LEU A 398 -1.62 25.25 -41.07
CA LEU A 398 -0.84 24.04 -40.79
C LEU A 398 0.37 23.83 -41.72
N GLU A 399 0.33 24.39 -42.94
CA GLU A 399 1.36 24.18 -43.97
C GLU A 399 1.78 25.47 -44.71
N GLY A 400 0.98 26.55 -44.65
CA GLY A 400 1.19 27.77 -45.44
C GLY A 400 1.41 29.04 -44.61
N THR A 401 1.51 30.16 -45.32
CA THR A 401 1.39 31.50 -44.73
C THR A 401 -0.08 31.88 -44.52
N VAL A 402 -0.36 32.59 -43.43
CA VAL A 402 -1.69 33.14 -43.11
C VAL A 402 -1.60 34.63 -42.85
N LYS A 403 -2.66 35.37 -43.18
CA LYS A 403 -2.75 36.80 -42.93
C LYS A 403 -3.32 37.07 -41.54
N VAL A 404 -2.58 37.85 -40.75
CA VAL A 404 -2.97 38.28 -39.41
C VAL A 404 -2.99 39.80 -39.28
N GLY A 405 -3.89 40.32 -38.45
CA GLY A 405 -4.07 41.75 -38.20
C GLY A 405 -5.51 42.21 -38.47
N SER A 406 -5.65 43.34 -39.17
CA SER A 406 -6.94 43.90 -39.58
C SER A 406 -7.13 43.81 -41.10
N ARG A 407 -8.37 43.96 -41.59
CA ARG A 407 -8.66 43.96 -43.03
C ARG A 407 -7.86 44.99 -43.83
N ASN A 408 -7.49 46.11 -43.21
CA ASN A 408 -6.77 47.21 -43.87
C ASN A 408 -5.25 47.15 -43.61
N HIS A 409 -4.83 46.48 -42.54
CA HIS A 409 -3.42 46.30 -42.16
C HIS A 409 -3.22 44.84 -41.74
N SER A 410 -2.82 44.00 -42.69
CA SER A 410 -2.54 42.57 -42.48
C SER A 410 -1.10 42.24 -42.86
N ARG A 411 -0.45 41.38 -42.06
CA ARG A 411 0.86 40.79 -42.37
C ARG A 411 0.73 39.29 -42.65
N ASP A 412 1.45 38.79 -43.65
CA ASP A 412 1.61 37.36 -43.89
C ASP A 412 2.60 36.78 -42.85
N VAL A 413 2.22 35.71 -42.17
CA VAL A 413 3.05 35.03 -41.15
C VAL A 413 3.01 33.50 -41.31
N LEU A 414 4.07 32.82 -40.88
CA LEU A 414 4.10 31.37 -40.72
C LEU A 414 3.79 31.01 -39.26
N ILE A 415 2.94 30.01 -39.04
CA ILE A 415 2.58 29.51 -37.70
C ILE A 415 3.26 28.16 -37.42
N MET A 416 3.22 27.25 -38.40
CA MET A 416 3.90 25.96 -38.38
C MET A 416 5.13 25.96 -39.30
N ALA A 417 6.11 25.11 -38.97
CA ALA A 417 7.20 24.79 -39.86
C ALA A 417 6.66 24.01 -41.09
N PRO A 418 7.00 24.40 -42.33
CA PRO A 418 6.54 23.70 -43.52
C PRO A 418 6.81 22.20 -43.47
N GLY A 419 5.77 21.40 -43.70
CA GLY A 419 5.83 19.93 -43.65
C GLY A 419 5.52 19.29 -42.29
N LEU A 420 5.41 20.04 -41.18
CA LEU A 420 5.17 19.49 -39.83
C LEU A 420 3.87 18.65 -39.74
N PHE A 421 2.82 19.06 -40.47
CA PHE A 421 1.53 18.38 -40.55
C PHE A 421 1.23 17.80 -41.94
N LYS A 422 2.26 17.63 -42.78
CA LYS A 422 2.11 17.05 -44.13
C LYS A 422 1.42 15.68 -44.12
N PRO A 423 1.76 14.71 -43.23
CA PRO A 423 1.07 13.41 -43.20
C PRO A 423 -0.43 13.54 -42.93
N GLU A 424 -0.83 14.43 -42.02
CA GLU A 424 -2.24 14.69 -41.73
C GLU A 424 -2.99 15.32 -42.92
N ILE A 425 -2.32 16.21 -43.66
CA ILE A 425 -2.88 16.87 -44.85
C ILE A 425 -2.97 15.90 -46.04
N GLU A 426 -1.99 15.00 -46.21
CA GLU A 426 -2.02 13.94 -47.20
C GLU A 426 -3.14 12.93 -46.90
N GLU A 427 -3.37 12.57 -45.63
CA GLU A 427 -4.45 11.68 -45.22
C GLU A 427 -5.85 12.32 -45.38
N ILE A 428 -6.01 13.61 -45.05
CA ILE A 428 -7.24 14.36 -45.35
C ILE A 428 -7.54 14.33 -46.85
N ASN A 429 -6.52 14.54 -47.69
CA ASN A 429 -6.66 14.48 -49.14
C ASN A 429 -6.97 13.05 -49.65
N SER A 430 -6.41 12.02 -49.04
CA SER A 430 -6.70 10.60 -49.32
C SER A 430 -8.18 10.29 -49.05
N LEU A 431 -8.65 10.55 -47.83
CA LEU A 431 -10.02 10.29 -47.38
C LEU A 431 -11.04 11.09 -48.21
N LEU A 432 -10.75 12.36 -48.52
CA LEU A 432 -11.62 13.19 -49.38
C LEU A 432 -11.77 12.61 -50.80
N ARG A 433 -10.70 12.07 -51.40
CA ARG A 433 -10.76 11.40 -52.72
C ARG A 433 -11.58 10.12 -52.65
N GLN A 434 -11.42 9.33 -51.59
CA GLN A 434 -12.18 8.09 -51.38
C GLN A 434 -13.68 8.36 -51.20
N LEU A 435 -14.04 9.37 -50.40
CA LEU A 435 -15.42 9.82 -50.20
C LEU A 435 -16.05 10.37 -51.49
N ASP A 436 -15.33 11.21 -52.24
CA ASP A 436 -15.78 11.75 -53.53
C ASP A 436 -16.01 10.63 -54.56
N ALA A 437 -15.08 9.65 -54.64
CA ALA A 437 -15.23 8.48 -55.50
C ALA A 437 -16.43 7.58 -55.09
N PHE A 438 -16.65 7.37 -53.79
CA PHE A 438 -17.83 6.65 -53.28
C PHE A 438 -19.12 7.38 -53.66
N ASN A 439 -19.20 8.68 -53.40
CA ASN A 439 -20.37 9.52 -53.67
C ASN A 439 -20.70 9.58 -55.17
N LYS A 440 -19.68 9.62 -56.05
CA LYS A 440 -19.86 9.58 -57.51
C LYS A 440 -20.26 8.20 -58.04
N LYS A 441 -19.77 7.11 -57.42
CA LYS A 441 -20.12 5.73 -57.80
C LYS A 441 -21.52 5.32 -57.32
N TYR A 442 -21.98 5.88 -56.20
CA TYR A 442 -23.23 5.50 -55.53
C TYR A 442 -24.11 6.72 -55.17
N PRO A 443 -24.46 7.62 -56.11
CA PRO A 443 -25.10 8.91 -55.81
C PRO A 443 -26.46 8.80 -55.10
N SER A 444 -27.22 7.75 -55.42
CA SER A 444 -28.55 7.48 -54.86
C SER A 444 -28.53 6.70 -53.54
N PHE A 445 -27.36 6.26 -53.04
CA PHE A 445 -27.25 5.36 -51.89
C PHE A 445 -27.71 6.03 -50.58
N GLN A 446 -28.83 5.55 -50.04
CA GLN A 446 -29.41 6.05 -48.80
C GLN A 446 -28.80 5.33 -47.61
N TYR A 447 -27.94 6.01 -46.86
CA TYR A 447 -27.32 5.49 -45.65
C TYR A 447 -27.48 6.50 -44.52
N SER A 448 -28.28 6.15 -43.51
CA SER A 448 -28.60 7.04 -42.40
C SER A 448 -27.63 6.85 -41.22
N PHE A 449 -27.63 7.80 -40.28
CA PHE A 449 -26.98 7.60 -38.98
C PHE A 449 -27.57 6.44 -38.16
N ALA A 450 -28.84 6.06 -38.36
CA ALA A 450 -29.41 4.87 -37.72
C ALA A 450 -28.77 3.57 -38.28
N ASN A 451 -28.63 3.46 -39.60
CA ASN A 451 -27.97 2.34 -40.26
C ASN A 451 -26.50 2.24 -39.84
N PHE A 452 -25.78 3.37 -39.83
CA PHE A 452 -24.42 3.44 -39.28
C PHE A 452 -24.36 2.97 -37.83
N ASN A 453 -25.29 3.45 -36.99
CA ASN A 453 -25.33 3.08 -35.58
C ASN A 453 -25.51 1.57 -35.39
N GLN A 454 -26.45 0.94 -36.11
CA GLN A 454 -26.71 -0.49 -36.06
C GLN A 454 -25.51 -1.30 -36.59
N HIS A 455 -25.03 -0.99 -37.79
CA HIS A 455 -23.98 -1.78 -38.43
C HIS A 455 -22.62 -1.64 -37.73
N SER A 456 -22.34 -0.47 -37.11
CA SER A 456 -21.11 -0.23 -36.32
C SER A 456 -20.96 -1.13 -35.10
N THR A 457 -22.04 -1.76 -34.64
CA THR A 457 -22.06 -2.65 -33.47
C THR A 457 -22.51 -4.08 -33.79
N GLY A 458 -23.39 -4.28 -34.76
CA GLY A 458 -23.93 -5.59 -35.14
C GLY A 458 -23.32 -6.23 -36.39
N GLY A 459 -22.48 -5.50 -37.15
CA GLY A 459 -22.04 -5.92 -38.48
C GLY A 459 -23.09 -5.66 -39.58
N VAL A 460 -22.73 -6.00 -40.82
CA VAL A 460 -23.60 -5.94 -42.01
C VAL A 460 -23.04 -6.82 -43.12
N GLU A 461 -23.91 -7.43 -43.93
CA GLU A 461 -23.53 -8.33 -45.04
C GLU A 461 -23.39 -7.59 -46.39
N ASP A 462 -24.07 -6.46 -46.58
CA ASP A 462 -23.90 -5.61 -47.78
C ASP A 462 -22.46 -5.06 -47.87
N GLN A 463 -21.73 -5.52 -48.88
CA GLN A 463 -20.35 -5.10 -49.14
C GLN A 463 -20.21 -3.59 -49.39
N ILE A 464 -21.25 -2.89 -49.89
CA ILE A 464 -21.23 -1.43 -50.06
C ILE A 464 -21.22 -0.75 -48.68
N ALA A 465 -22.12 -1.16 -47.78
CA ALA A 465 -22.12 -0.71 -46.40
C ALA A 465 -20.84 -1.11 -45.63
N VAL A 466 -20.31 -2.34 -45.79
CA VAL A 466 -19.03 -2.76 -45.18
C VAL A 466 -17.90 -1.82 -45.58
N ASN A 467 -17.74 -1.58 -46.89
CA ASN A 467 -16.70 -0.70 -47.42
C ASN A 467 -16.86 0.74 -46.91
N LEU A 468 -18.09 1.23 -46.80
CA LEU A 468 -18.36 2.57 -46.27
C LEU A 468 -18.06 2.67 -44.77
N ILE A 469 -18.50 1.71 -43.96
CA ILE A 469 -18.24 1.69 -42.52
C ILE A 469 -16.74 1.67 -42.23
N LYS A 470 -15.96 0.91 -43.01
CA LYS A 470 -14.49 0.92 -42.93
C LYS A 470 -13.95 2.34 -43.14
N MET A 471 -14.28 2.99 -44.25
CA MET A 471 -13.83 4.34 -44.59
C MET A 471 -14.23 5.38 -43.53
N LEU A 472 -15.46 5.31 -43.01
CA LEU A 472 -15.94 6.18 -41.93
C LEU A 472 -15.19 5.95 -40.61
N THR A 473 -14.84 4.68 -40.31
CA THR A 473 -14.08 4.32 -39.09
C THR A 473 -12.63 4.76 -39.19
N GLU A 474 -12.01 4.64 -40.37
CA GLU A 474 -10.65 5.11 -40.64
C GLU A 474 -10.56 6.64 -40.52
N ALA A 475 -11.50 7.38 -41.13
CA ALA A 475 -11.59 8.83 -40.97
C ALA A 475 -11.86 9.27 -39.51
N SER A 476 -12.73 8.57 -38.78
CA SER A 476 -13.02 8.82 -37.36
C SER A 476 -11.79 8.65 -36.47
N ALA A 477 -11.06 7.54 -36.65
CA ALA A 477 -9.84 7.25 -35.91
C ALA A 477 -8.66 8.18 -36.29
N PHE A 478 -8.63 8.67 -37.53
CA PHE A 478 -7.72 9.74 -37.95
C PHE A 478 -8.04 11.05 -37.22
N MET A 479 -9.30 11.48 -37.23
CA MET A 479 -9.74 12.73 -36.58
C MET A 479 -9.44 12.74 -35.08
N GLY A 480 -9.71 11.63 -34.37
CA GLY A 480 -9.37 11.51 -32.94
C GLY A 480 -7.88 11.65 -32.66
N LYS A 481 -7.01 10.98 -33.44
CA LYS A 481 -5.55 11.11 -33.33
C LYS A 481 -5.05 12.53 -33.64
N PHE A 482 -5.64 13.17 -34.64
CA PHE A 482 -5.25 14.52 -35.04
C PHE A 482 -5.70 15.55 -33.99
N ALA A 483 -6.89 15.38 -33.40
CA ALA A 483 -7.38 16.21 -32.30
C ALA A 483 -6.39 16.23 -31.11
N GLU A 484 -5.82 15.09 -30.73
CA GLU A 484 -4.78 15.03 -29.68
C GLU A 484 -3.51 15.82 -30.05
N LYS A 485 -3.04 15.75 -31.31
CA LYS A 485 -1.88 16.54 -31.77
C LYS A 485 -2.14 18.04 -31.67
N ILE A 486 -3.34 18.50 -32.07
CA ILE A 486 -3.71 19.91 -31.94
C ILE A 486 -3.92 20.28 -30.46
N ASN A 487 -4.49 19.39 -29.65
CA ASN A 487 -4.68 19.62 -28.22
C ASN A 487 -3.35 19.87 -27.49
N ILE A 488 -2.29 19.12 -27.81
CA ILE A 488 -0.94 19.35 -27.23
C ILE A 488 -0.50 20.81 -27.43
N LEU A 489 -0.76 21.40 -28.61
CA LEU A 489 -0.42 22.80 -28.88
C LEU A 489 -1.30 23.79 -28.08
N VAL A 490 -2.56 23.45 -27.83
CA VAL A 490 -3.46 24.24 -26.98
C VAL A 490 -3.06 24.14 -25.50
N GLU A 491 -2.78 22.95 -24.96
CA GLU A 491 -2.32 22.81 -23.56
C GLU A 491 -0.98 23.53 -23.34
N ASN A 492 -0.01 23.37 -24.25
CA ASN A 492 1.27 24.07 -24.22
C ASN A 492 1.09 25.60 -24.09
N HIS A 493 0.12 26.15 -24.83
CA HIS A 493 -0.20 27.58 -24.84
C HIS A 493 -0.92 28.03 -23.57
N LEU A 494 -1.86 27.25 -23.06
CA LEU A 494 -2.55 27.55 -21.81
C LEU A 494 -1.62 27.45 -20.59
N LEU A 495 -0.71 26.46 -20.56
CA LEU A 495 0.38 26.40 -19.59
C LEU A 495 1.31 27.61 -19.68
N ALA A 496 1.64 28.07 -20.90
CA ALA A 496 2.44 29.29 -21.07
C ALA A 496 1.71 30.56 -20.57
N LYS A 497 0.38 30.65 -20.76
CA LYS A 497 -0.45 31.76 -20.23
C LYS A 497 -0.58 31.71 -18.70
N ASP A 498 -0.72 30.53 -18.11
CA ASP A 498 -0.76 30.32 -16.66
C ASP A 498 0.58 30.70 -15.98
N TYR A 499 1.71 30.31 -16.58
CA TYR A 499 3.02 30.75 -16.10
C TYR A 499 3.27 32.25 -16.34
N GLU A 500 2.62 32.86 -17.34
CA GLU A 500 2.68 34.32 -17.57
C GLU A 500 1.96 35.09 -16.45
N THR A 501 0.71 34.71 -16.12
CA THR A 501 -0.04 35.36 -15.03
C THR A 501 0.60 35.16 -13.66
N LYS A 502 1.33 34.05 -13.47
CA LYS A 502 2.12 33.77 -12.26
C LYS A 502 3.50 34.44 -12.24
N GLY A 503 3.93 35.10 -13.32
CA GLY A 503 5.25 35.72 -13.43
C GLY A 503 6.43 34.73 -13.45
N GLN A 504 6.19 33.49 -13.87
CA GLN A 504 7.15 32.36 -13.83
C GLN A 504 7.73 32.00 -15.21
N LEU A 505 7.59 32.88 -16.20
CA LEU A 505 8.17 32.68 -17.53
C LEU A 505 9.67 33.00 -17.59
N ASN A 506 10.32 32.37 -18.56
CA ASN A 506 11.67 32.71 -19.00
C ASN A 506 11.65 33.21 -20.45
N ASP A 507 12.71 33.89 -20.86
CA ASP A 507 12.83 34.55 -22.17
C ASP A 507 12.63 33.61 -23.36
N ARG A 508 13.01 32.33 -23.24
CA ARG A 508 12.81 31.32 -24.28
C ARG A 508 11.33 31.01 -24.51
N VAL A 509 10.51 31.05 -23.46
CA VAL A 509 9.05 30.89 -23.62
C VAL A 509 8.43 32.19 -24.12
N LEU A 510 8.84 33.36 -23.63
CA LEU A 510 8.35 34.65 -24.13
C LEU A 510 8.62 34.83 -25.64
N ALA A 511 9.84 34.52 -26.10
CA ALA A 511 10.21 34.55 -27.52
C ALA A 511 9.39 33.60 -28.41
N SER A 512 8.70 32.61 -27.83
CA SER A 512 7.82 31.73 -28.62
C SER A 512 6.54 32.39 -29.12
N LYS A 513 6.18 33.58 -28.60
CA LYS A 513 5.03 34.38 -29.07
C LYS A 513 5.10 34.78 -30.55
N GLU A 514 6.29 34.83 -31.15
CA GLU A 514 6.46 35.08 -32.60
C GLU A 514 7.22 33.94 -33.33
N LYS A 515 7.74 32.93 -32.61
CA LYS A 515 8.54 31.85 -33.21
C LYS A 515 7.67 30.68 -33.70
N VAL A 516 7.63 30.48 -35.02
CA VAL A 516 7.10 29.31 -35.75
C VAL A 516 7.26 27.97 -35.00
N ILE A 517 6.17 27.21 -34.86
CA ILE A 517 6.14 25.89 -34.22
C ILE A 517 6.84 24.85 -35.11
N ASP A 518 7.90 24.26 -34.58
CA ASP A 518 8.83 23.35 -35.24
C ASP A 518 8.66 21.88 -34.80
N GLU A 519 7.98 21.60 -33.68
CA GLU A 519 7.64 20.25 -33.24
C GLU A 519 6.36 20.18 -32.39
N VAL A 520 5.69 19.03 -32.41
CA VAL A 520 4.51 18.73 -31.57
C VAL A 520 4.94 17.84 -30.39
N LYS A 521 5.28 18.47 -29.26
CA LYS A 521 5.65 17.85 -27.99
C LYS A 521 5.09 18.65 -26.81
N ILE A 522 4.96 18.04 -25.64
CA ILE A 522 4.56 18.72 -24.41
C ILE A 522 5.69 19.66 -23.97
N LEU A 523 5.45 20.97 -24.02
CA LEU A 523 6.43 22.04 -23.81
C LEU A 523 5.72 23.32 -23.34
N HIS A 524 6.31 24.11 -22.44
CA HIS A 524 5.78 25.44 -22.14
C HIS A 524 6.06 26.37 -23.33
N ARG A 525 5.02 26.71 -24.11
CA ARG A 525 5.16 27.42 -25.39
C ARG A 525 3.86 28.10 -25.83
N PHE A 526 3.94 29.36 -26.25
CA PHE A 526 2.81 30.05 -26.88
C PHE A 526 2.56 29.57 -28.32
N ILE A 527 1.29 29.65 -28.75
CA ILE A 527 0.96 29.71 -30.17
C ILE A 527 1.53 31.03 -30.74
N PRO A 528 2.22 31.02 -31.90
CA PRO A 528 2.71 32.25 -32.53
C PRO A 528 1.55 33.17 -32.90
N PHE A 529 1.69 34.46 -32.57
CA PHE A 529 0.69 35.50 -32.84
C PHE A 529 -0.72 35.16 -32.33
N TYR A 530 -0.83 34.44 -31.20
CA TYR A 530 -2.08 33.88 -30.67
C TYR A 530 -3.21 34.91 -30.47
N ASP A 531 -2.85 36.16 -30.16
CA ASP A 531 -3.72 37.31 -29.94
C ASP A 531 -4.25 37.93 -31.25
N SER A 532 -3.56 37.68 -32.36
CA SER A 532 -3.76 38.36 -33.62
C SER A 532 -4.91 37.73 -34.40
N ALA A 533 -5.81 38.57 -34.92
CA ALA A 533 -6.98 38.12 -35.69
C ALA A 533 -6.62 37.67 -37.11
N LEU A 534 -7.26 36.60 -37.59
CA LEU A 534 -7.09 36.05 -38.94
C LEU A 534 -7.87 36.86 -39.99
N VAL A 535 -7.25 37.05 -41.15
CA VAL A 535 -7.83 37.76 -42.31
C VAL A 535 -7.99 36.78 -43.47
N THR A 536 -9.13 36.08 -43.51
CA THR A 536 -9.42 34.99 -44.47
C THR A 536 -10.74 35.23 -45.22
N GLN A 537 -11.06 34.38 -46.21
CA GLN A 537 -12.34 34.38 -46.94
C GLN A 537 -13.30 33.27 -46.45
N ASN A 538 -13.22 32.91 -45.17
CA ASN A 538 -13.99 31.81 -44.56
C ASN A 538 -14.40 32.18 -43.12
N ARG A 539 -15.14 31.31 -42.43
CA ARG A 539 -15.55 31.43 -41.01
C ARG A 539 -14.43 31.53 -39.95
N LEU A 540 -13.17 31.74 -40.34
CA LEU A 540 -12.08 32.16 -39.45
C LEU A 540 -11.81 33.68 -39.46
N MET A 541 -12.38 34.44 -40.42
CA MET A 541 -12.21 35.89 -40.52
C MET A 541 -12.58 36.59 -39.20
N GLY A 542 -11.62 37.31 -38.61
CA GLY A 542 -11.78 38.06 -37.36
C GLY A 542 -11.61 37.26 -36.07
N LYS A 543 -11.47 35.93 -36.12
CA LYS A 543 -11.11 35.12 -34.93
C LYS A 543 -9.61 35.22 -34.67
N THR A 544 -9.21 35.18 -33.39
CA THR A 544 -7.79 35.11 -33.01
C THR A 544 -7.18 33.75 -33.36
N LEU A 545 -5.85 33.69 -33.48
CA LEU A 545 -5.15 32.42 -33.68
C LEU A 545 -5.35 31.45 -32.51
N GLU A 546 -5.36 31.93 -31.25
CA GLU A 546 -5.72 31.13 -30.08
C GLU A 546 -7.08 30.44 -30.28
N TYR A 547 -8.11 31.21 -30.66
CA TYR A 547 -9.43 30.67 -30.93
C TYR A 547 -9.41 29.66 -32.09
N ALA A 548 -8.66 29.95 -33.16
CA ALA A 548 -8.59 29.06 -34.33
C ALA A 548 -8.02 27.68 -33.99
N PHE A 549 -7.05 27.57 -33.08
CA PHE A 549 -6.55 26.27 -32.60
C PHE A 549 -7.55 25.56 -31.69
N VAL A 550 -8.29 26.29 -30.85
CA VAL A 550 -9.36 25.72 -30.02
C VAL A 550 -10.53 25.21 -30.89
N ASP A 551 -10.98 25.97 -31.89
CA ASP A 551 -12.00 25.58 -32.88
C ASP A 551 -11.51 24.37 -33.70
N MET A 552 -10.24 24.34 -34.11
CA MET A 552 -9.65 23.19 -34.82
C MET A 552 -9.67 21.90 -33.98
N ALA A 553 -9.22 21.96 -32.72
CA ALA A 553 -9.26 20.81 -31.80
C ALA A 553 -10.70 20.39 -31.47
N GLN A 554 -11.57 21.37 -31.19
CA GLN A 554 -12.99 21.16 -30.91
C GLN A 554 -13.66 20.35 -32.03
N LEU A 555 -13.45 20.76 -33.28
CA LEU A 555 -14.10 20.13 -34.41
C LEU A 555 -13.60 18.71 -34.66
N LEU A 556 -12.28 18.48 -34.65
CA LEU A 556 -11.72 17.14 -34.80
C LEU A 556 -12.22 16.18 -33.70
N PHE A 557 -12.28 16.64 -32.44
CA PHE A 557 -12.83 15.85 -31.32
C PHE A 557 -14.34 15.58 -31.47
N ASN A 558 -15.15 16.56 -31.86
CA ASN A 558 -16.58 16.35 -32.03
C ASN A 558 -16.88 15.46 -33.24
N TYR A 559 -16.13 15.57 -34.34
CA TYR A 559 -16.24 14.67 -35.48
C TYR A 559 -15.91 13.23 -35.07
N ALA A 560 -14.80 13.01 -34.34
CA ALA A 560 -14.44 11.70 -33.81
C ALA A 560 -15.56 11.11 -32.93
N VAL A 561 -16.27 11.91 -32.13
CA VAL A 561 -17.44 11.44 -31.36
C VAL A 561 -18.66 11.12 -32.24
N ILE A 562 -19.00 11.95 -33.23
CA ILE A 562 -20.11 11.70 -34.17
C ILE A 562 -19.94 10.36 -34.89
N TYR A 563 -18.70 10.04 -35.28
CA TYR A 563 -18.34 8.79 -35.95
C TYR A 563 -17.78 7.71 -35.00
N LYS A 564 -18.10 7.81 -33.69
CA LYS A 564 -17.83 6.82 -32.64
C LYS A 564 -16.38 6.30 -32.58
N ASP A 565 -15.37 7.16 -32.67
CA ASP A 565 -14.00 6.78 -32.37
C ASP A 565 -13.91 6.18 -30.96
N LYS A 566 -13.47 4.92 -30.88
CA LYS A 566 -13.36 4.18 -29.63
C LYS A 566 -12.37 4.84 -28.67
N PHE A 567 -11.32 5.50 -29.18
CA PHE A 567 -10.34 6.17 -28.32
C PHE A 567 -10.96 7.39 -27.64
N THR A 568 -11.53 8.32 -28.41
CA THR A 568 -12.18 9.55 -27.91
C THR A 568 -13.39 9.25 -27.01
N VAL A 569 -14.26 8.30 -27.39
CA VAL A 569 -15.43 7.93 -26.58
C VAL A 569 -15.01 7.27 -25.25
N ASN A 570 -13.97 6.42 -25.25
CA ASN A 570 -13.42 5.87 -24.00
C ASN A 570 -12.77 6.96 -23.14
N LYS A 571 -12.07 7.93 -23.76
CA LYS A 571 -11.45 9.08 -23.07
C LYS A 571 -12.51 9.89 -22.31
N LEU A 572 -13.62 10.24 -22.97
CA LEU A 572 -14.73 11.01 -22.36
C LEU A 572 -15.51 10.25 -21.28
N THR A 573 -15.67 8.93 -21.41
CA THR A 573 -16.44 8.12 -20.45
C THR A 573 -15.63 7.63 -19.25
N ALA A 574 -14.29 7.70 -19.30
CA ALA A 574 -13.40 7.22 -18.24
C ALA A 574 -13.56 7.89 -16.87
N HIS A 575 -14.13 9.10 -16.79
CA HIS A 575 -14.30 9.85 -15.53
C HIS A 575 -14.95 9.01 -14.42
N ARG A 576 -16.07 8.31 -14.71
CA ARG A 576 -16.75 7.45 -13.72
C ARG A 576 -15.87 6.28 -13.23
N LYS A 577 -14.96 5.78 -14.07
CA LYS A 577 -14.01 4.74 -13.68
C LYS A 577 -12.91 5.31 -12.76
N LEU A 578 -12.39 6.50 -13.10
CA LEU A 578 -11.41 7.21 -12.26
C LEU A 578 -12.00 7.57 -10.89
N ASP A 579 -13.28 7.96 -10.79
CA ASP A 579 -13.92 8.23 -9.50
C ASP A 579 -13.97 6.99 -8.58
N VAL A 580 -14.19 5.80 -9.16
CA VAL A 580 -14.21 4.53 -8.42
C VAL A 580 -12.78 4.10 -8.03
N GLU A 581 -11.82 4.20 -8.95
CA GLU A 581 -10.41 3.92 -8.69
C GLU A 581 -9.84 4.86 -7.60
N LEU A 582 -10.12 6.17 -7.68
CA LEU A 582 -9.72 7.16 -6.67
C LEU A 582 -10.33 6.88 -5.30
N ARG A 583 -11.61 6.49 -5.23
CA ARG A 583 -12.25 6.14 -3.94
C ARG A 583 -11.59 4.91 -3.31
N ALA A 584 -11.25 3.90 -4.11
CA ALA A 584 -10.55 2.72 -3.62
C ALA A 584 -9.13 3.05 -3.12
N LEU A 585 -8.35 3.82 -3.89
CA LEU A 585 -7.00 4.23 -3.52
C LEU A 585 -6.98 5.10 -2.26
N LYS A 586 -7.89 6.10 -2.14
CA LYS A 586 -7.99 6.94 -0.94
C LYS A 586 -8.41 6.15 0.30
N GLY A 587 -9.37 5.22 0.17
CA GLY A 587 -9.77 4.34 1.27
C GLY A 587 -8.66 3.39 1.75
N GLU A 588 -7.79 2.94 0.85
CA GLU A 588 -6.61 2.12 1.19
C GLU A 588 -5.49 2.96 1.84
N TYR A 589 -5.26 4.18 1.35
CA TYR A 589 -4.38 5.15 2.01
C TYR A 589 -4.86 5.47 3.43
N GLU A 590 -6.17 5.71 3.62
CA GLU A 590 -6.81 5.92 4.93
C GLU A 590 -6.67 4.71 5.86
N ARG A 591 -6.80 3.49 5.33
CA ARG A 591 -6.62 2.24 6.09
C ARG A 591 -5.19 2.12 6.65
N LEU A 592 -4.18 2.52 5.88
CA LEU A 592 -2.77 2.40 6.24
C LEU A 592 -2.24 3.58 7.07
N SER A 593 -2.60 4.82 6.71
CA SER A 593 -2.10 6.03 7.39
C SER A 593 -2.88 6.42 8.64
N GLY A 594 -4.11 5.92 8.80
CA GLY A 594 -5.05 6.39 9.82
C GLY A 594 -5.57 7.80 9.59
N LYS A 595 -5.38 8.39 8.40
CA LYS A 595 -5.75 9.76 8.04
C LYS A 595 -6.41 9.84 6.66
N THR A 596 -7.32 10.78 6.49
CA THR A 596 -7.85 11.21 5.18
C THR A 596 -6.73 11.60 4.22
N PHE A 597 -6.90 11.30 2.92
CA PHE A 597 -5.96 11.79 1.91
C PHE A 597 -6.17 13.29 1.65
N GLU A 598 -5.30 14.10 2.25
CA GLU A 598 -5.14 15.53 1.98
C GLU A 598 -4.21 15.74 0.78
N LEU A 599 -4.47 16.76 -0.04
CA LEU A 599 -3.58 17.15 -1.13
C LEU A 599 -2.26 17.67 -0.55
N PRO A 600 -1.09 17.23 -1.06
CA PRO A 600 0.21 17.74 -0.59
C PRO A 600 0.28 19.28 -0.70
N PRO A 601 0.80 20.01 0.31
CA PRO A 601 0.79 21.47 0.29
C PRO A 601 1.52 22.14 -0.88
N HIS A 602 2.39 21.41 -1.60
CA HIS A 602 3.01 21.92 -2.82
C HIS A 602 2.13 21.78 -4.08
N LEU A 603 1.06 20.98 -4.03
CA LEU A 603 0.09 20.74 -5.12
C LEU A 603 -1.27 21.41 -4.90
N LEU A 604 -1.61 21.84 -3.68
CA LEU A 604 -2.74 22.75 -3.45
C LEU A 604 -2.56 24.01 -4.32
N SER A 605 -3.63 24.46 -4.98
CA SER A 605 -3.64 25.74 -5.69
C SER A 605 -3.41 26.91 -4.72
N SER A 606 -3.09 28.09 -5.26
CA SER A 606 -2.99 29.32 -4.44
C SER A 606 -4.33 29.79 -3.85
N GLU A 607 -5.45 29.24 -4.34
CA GLU A 607 -6.80 29.50 -3.80
C GLU A 607 -7.15 28.52 -2.66
N GLU A 608 -6.64 27.28 -2.69
CA GLU A 608 -6.77 26.29 -1.60
C GLU A 608 -5.70 26.44 -0.50
N LYS A 609 -4.96 27.54 -0.51
CA LYS A 609 -3.89 27.90 0.45
C LYS A 609 -4.26 29.08 1.37
N GLN A 610 -5.47 29.59 1.25
CA GLN A 610 -6.06 30.66 2.08
C GLN A 610 -7.14 30.08 2.99
#